data_AF-A0A956GKB0-F1
#
_entry.id   AF-A0A956GKB0-F1
#
_cell.length_a   1.000
_cell.length_b   1.000
_cell.length_c   1.000
_cell.angle_alpha   90.00
_cell.angle_beta   90.00
_cell.angle_gamma   90.00
#
_symmetry.space_group_name_H-M   'P 1'
#
loop_
_entity.id
_entity.type
_entity.pdbx_description
1 polymer ?
#
loop_
_entity_poly.entity_id
_entity_poly.type
_entity_poly.pdbx_seq_one_letter_code
_entity_poly.pdbx_strand_id
1 'polypeptide(L)'
;MLVATSLFVGACGPIEYVNTVTRGASSAVEAARTANAAKWSPYWWTRAVEYLHQAREEAAYADFQAANRFGRLAEEAATKAREEALRRAGDPEAAKELDMMDAARRPASHGSGGLAPVTGDDETPPPPRPMAPVTDDGGDGDDAGAEGTP
;
A
#
# COMPACT_ATOMS: atom_id res chain seq x y z
N MET A 1 10.21 20.13 -42.62
CA MET A 1 10.35 20.40 -41.18
C MET A 1 9.34 19.57 -40.44
N LEU A 2 9.81 18.52 -39.76
CA LEU A 2 9.00 17.41 -39.23
C LEU A 2 9.10 17.47 -37.70
N VAL A 3 8.20 18.20 -37.06
CA VAL A 3 8.08 18.29 -35.59
C VAL A 3 6.60 18.09 -35.27
N ALA A 4 6.13 16.85 -35.27
CA ALA A 4 4.74 16.55 -34.95
C ALA A 4 4.53 15.08 -34.55
N THR A 5 5.34 14.50 -33.65
CA THR A 5 5.02 13.16 -33.11
C THR A 5 5.75 12.79 -31.80
N SER A 6 5.75 13.66 -30.78
CA SER A 6 6.38 13.31 -29.48
C SER A 6 5.60 13.78 -28.25
N LEU A 7 4.33 13.37 -28.11
CA LEU A 7 3.55 13.57 -26.87
C LEU A 7 3.02 12.28 -26.21
N PHE A 8 3.48 11.09 -26.60
CA PHE A 8 2.99 9.81 -26.05
C PHE A 8 3.88 9.19 -24.94
N VAL A 9 4.41 10.01 -24.02
CA VAL A 9 5.25 9.53 -22.89
C VAL A 9 4.52 9.55 -21.53
N GLY A 10 3.24 9.96 -21.47
CA GLY A 10 2.48 10.06 -20.21
C GLY A 10 1.58 8.87 -19.85
N ALA A 11 1.31 7.95 -20.78
CA ALA A 11 0.23 6.96 -20.60
C ALA A 11 0.67 5.58 -20.07
N CYS A 12 1.96 5.24 -20.13
CA CYS A 12 2.39 3.87 -19.80
C CYS A 12 2.52 3.59 -18.29
N GLY A 13 2.62 4.60 -17.43
CA GLY A 13 2.71 4.41 -15.97
C GLY A 13 1.36 4.11 -15.31
N PRO A 14 0.34 4.99 -15.45
CA PRO A 14 -0.94 4.83 -14.77
C PRO A 14 -1.74 3.60 -15.21
N ILE A 15 -1.69 3.25 -16.50
CA ILE A 15 -2.38 2.05 -17.01
C ILE A 15 -1.71 0.77 -16.49
N GLU A 16 -0.38 0.73 -16.45
CA GLU A 16 0.35 -0.39 -15.85
C GLU A 16 0.03 -0.49 -14.35
N TYR A 17 -0.08 0.62 -13.62
CA TYR A 17 -0.48 0.63 -12.21
C TYR A 17 -1.81 -0.07 -11.95
N VAL A 18 -2.82 0.19 -12.79
CA VAL A 18 -4.12 -0.49 -12.68
C VAL A 18 -3.96 -2.00 -12.84
N ASN A 19 -3.15 -2.45 -13.80
CA ASN A 19 -2.96 -3.89 -14.01
C ASN A 19 -2.07 -4.53 -12.94
N THR A 20 -0.94 -3.91 -12.59
CA THR A 20 0.06 -4.48 -11.67
C THR A 20 -0.37 -4.36 -10.21
N VAL A 21 -0.76 -3.18 -9.74
CA VAL A 21 -1.06 -2.97 -8.31
C VAL A 21 -2.53 -3.28 -8.00
N THR A 22 -3.44 -2.72 -8.79
CA THR A 22 -4.88 -2.81 -8.49
C THR A 22 -5.43 -4.19 -8.80
N ARG A 23 -5.00 -4.83 -9.89
CA ARG A 23 -5.45 -6.18 -10.26
C ARG A 23 -4.48 -7.27 -9.78
N GLY A 24 -3.22 -7.24 -10.22
CA GLY A 24 -2.21 -8.28 -9.94
C GLY A 24 -1.94 -8.44 -8.45
N ALA A 25 -1.17 -7.52 -7.87
CA ALA A 25 -0.74 -7.56 -6.48
C ALA A 25 -1.91 -7.66 -5.49
N SER A 26 -2.98 -6.88 -5.68
CA SER A 26 -4.15 -6.95 -4.79
C SER A 26 -4.82 -8.33 -4.83
N SER A 27 -5.00 -8.93 -6.02
CA SER A 27 -5.58 -10.28 -6.11
C SER A 27 -4.65 -11.36 -5.55
N ALA A 28 -3.34 -11.24 -5.75
CA ALA A 28 -2.34 -12.15 -5.22
C ALA A 28 -2.31 -12.12 -3.68
N VAL A 29 -2.36 -10.93 -3.07
CA VAL A 29 -2.45 -10.77 -1.61
C VAL A 29 -3.73 -11.40 -1.07
N GLU A 30 -4.88 -11.20 -1.73
CA GLU A 30 -6.11 -11.86 -1.29
C GLU A 30 -6.06 -13.38 -1.47
N ALA A 31 -5.42 -13.90 -2.51
CA ALA A 31 -5.17 -15.33 -2.66
C ALA A 31 -4.23 -15.90 -1.57
N ALA A 32 -3.24 -15.13 -1.12
CA ALA A 32 -2.40 -15.51 0.02
C ALA A 32 -3.18 -15.46 1.34
N ARG A 33 -4.08 -14.47 1.50
CA ARG A 33 -4.97 -14.35 2.66
C ARG A 33 -5.88 -15.58 2.80
N THR A 34 -6.52 -15.99 1.71
CA THR A 34 -7.41 -17.17 1.72
C THR A 34 -6.66 -18.47 2.04
N ALA A 35 -5.37 -18.56 1.69
CA ALA A 35 -4.49 -19.65 2.10
C ALA A 35 -4.01 -19.57 3.56
N ASN A 36 -4.50 -18.61 4.37
CA ASN A 36 -4.04 -18.35 5.74
C ASN A 36 -2.53 -18.06 5.83
N ALA A 37 -1.97 -17.36 4.85
CA ALA A 37 -0.54 -17.05 4.81
C ALA A 37 -0.04 -16.24 6.01
N ALA A 38 -0.90 -15.46 6.68
CA ALA A 38 -0.53 -14.78 7.93
C ALA A 38 -0.10 -15.75 9.04
N LYS A 39 -0.70 -16.95 9.11
CA LYS A 39 -0.35 -17.99 10.07
C LYS A 39 0.82 -18.83 9.57
N TRP A 40 0.73 -19.30 8.33
CA TRP A 40 1.64 -20.31 7.80
C TRP A 40 2.91 -19.75 7.15
N SER A 41 2.90 -18.50 6.70
CA SER A 41 4.03 -17.84 6.03
C SER A 41 4.13 -16.36 6.43
N PRO A 42 4.32 -16.06 7.74
CA PRO A 42 4.22 -14.69 8.26
C PRO A 42 5.24 -13.73 7.63
N TYR A 43 6.45 -14.21 7.33
CA TYR A 43 7.47 -13.38 6.70
C TYR A 43 7.04 -12.87 5.32
N TRP A 44 6.65 -13.79 4.43
CA TRP A 44 6.26 -13.43 3.07
C TRP A 44 4.92 -12.70 3.04
N TRP A 45 3.99 -13.06 3.93
CA TRP A 45 2.72 -12.37 4.10
C TRP A 45 2.92 -10.89 4.45
N THR A 46 3.68 -10.59 5.51
CA THR A 46 3.94 -9.20 5.91
C THR A 46 4.63 -8.45 4.78
N ARG A 47 5.66 -9.04 4.17
CA ARG A 47 6.34 -8.41 3.03
C ARG A 47 5.41 -8.06 1.88
N ALA A 48 4.44 -8.92 1.56
CA ALA A 48 3.47 -8.68 0.52
C ALA A 48 2.51 -7.53 0.85
N VAL A 49 1.99 -7.48 2.09
CA VAL A 49 1.08 -6.44 2.54
C VAL A 49 1.78 -5.08 2.61
N GLU A 50 2.99 -5.02 3.15
CA GLU A 50 3.76 -3.78 3.25
C GLU A 50 4.14 -3.22 1.87
N TYR A 51 4.55 -4.06 0.92
CA TYR A 51 4.82 -3.58 -0.43
C TYR A 51 3.55 -3.13 -1.17
N LEU A 52 2.42 -3.81 -0.97
CA LEU A 52 1.16 -3.35 -1.55
C LEU A 52 0.72 -2.01 -0.95
N HIS A 53 0.96 -1.82 0.35
CA HIS A 53 0.73 -0.55 1.02
C HIS A 53 1.62 0.56 0.43
N GLN A 54 2.94 0.34 0.38
CA GLN A 54 3.89 1.28 -0.22
C GLN A 54 3.53 1.61 -1.67
N ALA A 55 3.15 0.61 -2.48
CA ALA A 55 2.76 0.83 -3.87
C ALA A 55 1.58 1.82 -3.99
N ARG A 56 0.64 1.77 -3.04
CA ARG A 56 -0.50 2.70 -2.99
C ARG A 56 -0.10 4.08 -2.50
N GLU A 57 0.88 4.17 -1.60
CA GLU A 57 1.44 5.46 -1.17
C GLU A 57 2.15 6.17 -2.34
N GLU A 58 3.02 5.49 -3.08
CA GLU A 58 3.69 6.07 -4.24
C GLU A 58 2.70 6.52 -5.32
N ALA A 59 1.64 5.74 -5.55
CA ALA A 59 0.59 6.10 -6.48
C ALA A 59 -0.19 7.35 -6.03
N ALA A 60 -0.33 7.59 -4.72
CA ALA A 60 -0.94 8.81 -4.19
C ALA A 60 -0.08 10.05 -4.47
N TYR A 61 1.24 9.88 -4.58
CA TYR A 61 2.19 10.92 -5.03
C TYR A 61 2.32 10.99 -6.57
N ALA A 62 1.49 10.26 -7.32
CA ALA A 62 1.58 10.11 -8.77
C ALA A 62 2.91 9.52 -9.28
N ASP A 63 3.72 8.90 -8.41
CA ASP A 63 4.90 8.12 -8.83
C ASP A 63 4.47 6.69 -9.21
N PHE A 64 3.86 6.57 -10.38
CA PHE A 64 3.40 5.29 -10.89
C PHE A 64 4.53 4.31 -11.20
N GLN A 65 5.75 4.80 -11.48
CA GLN A 65 6.89 3.93 -11.75
C GLN A 65 7.36 3.25 -10.46
N ALA A 66 7.44 3.98 -9.35
CA ALA A 66 7.70 3.41 -8.03
C ALA A 66 6.57 2.48 -7.59
N ALA A 67 5.32 2.91 -7.75
CA ALA A 67 4.15 2.08 -7.46
C ALA A 67 4.19 0.73 -8.19
N ASN A 68 4.53 0.71 -9.48
CA ASN A 68 4.62 -0.53 -10.27
C ASN A 68 5.75 -1.44 -9.79
N ARG A 69 6.91 -0.87 -9.38
CA ARG A 69 8.02 -1.66 -8.81
C ARG A 69 7.59 -2.34 -7.51
N PHE A 70 6.97 -1.61 -6.59
CA PHE A 70 6.48 -2.19 -5.33
C PHE A 70 5.33 -3.17 -5.57
N GLY A 71 4.44 -2.90 -6.55
CA GLY A 71 3.39 -3.82 -6.96
C GLY A 71 3.91 -5.19 -7.37
N ARG A 72 4.94 -5.25 -8.23
CA ARG A 72 5.57 -6.52 -8.63
C ARG A 72 6.19 -7.25 -7.43
N LEU A 73 6.88 -6.52 -6.55
CA LEU A 73 7.46 -7.10 -5.34
C LEU A 73 6.37 -7.66 -4.39
N ALA A 74 5.23 -6.97 -4.29
CA ALA A 74 4.08 -7.42 -3.51
C ALA A 74 3.48 -8.70 -4.09
N GLU A 75 3.30 -8.75 -5.42
CA GLU A 75 2.77 -9.92 -6.13
C GLU A 75 3.69 -11.15 -5.98
N GLU A 76 4.99 -10.97 -6.17
CA GLU A 76 5.99 -12.03 -5.95
C GLU A 76 5.98 -12.54 -4.50
N ALA A 77 5.96 -11.63 -3.54
CA ALA A 77 5.92 -11.98 -2.12
C ALA A 77 4.61 -12.69 -1.77
N ALA A 78 3.46 -12.25 -2.28
CA ALA A 78 2.16 -12.88 -2.06
C ALA A 78 2.11 -14.29 -2.66
N THR A 79 2.68 -14.49 -3.84
CA THR A 79 2.78 -15.81 -4.47
C THR A 79 3.59 -16.77 -3.61
N LYS A 80 4.77 -16.36 -3.15
CA LYS A 80 5.60 -17.14 -2.22
C LYS A 80 4.88 -17.39 -0.90
N ALA A 81 4.16 -16.40 -0.37
CA ALA A 81 3.40 -16.53 0.87
C ALA A 81 2.32 -17.60 0.73
N ARG A 82 1.58 -17.59 -0.37
CA ARG A 82 0.54 -18.57 -0.68
C ARG A 82 1.13 -19.97 -0.84
N GLU A 83 2.18 -20.13 -1.64
CA GLU A 83 2.82 -21.43 -1.90
C GLU A 83 3.32 -22.05 -0.60
N GLU A 84 4.05 -21.27 0.20
CA GLU A 84 4.56 -21.72 1.49
C GLU A 84 3.42 -22.03 2.48
N ALA A 85 2.36 -21.23 2.47
CA ALA A 85 1.21 -21.45 3.33
C ALA A 85 0.50 -22.78 3.01
N LEU A 86 0.24 -23.06 1.73
CA LEU A 86 -0.36 -24.31 1.30
C LEU A 86 0.55 -25.50 1.60
N ARG A 87 1.87 -25.35 1.39
CA ARG A 87 2.86 -26.38 1.70
C ARG A 87 2.88 -26.72 3.18
N ARG A 88 2.96 -25.72 4.06
CA ARG A 88 3.01 -25.93 5.52
C ARG A 88 1.66 -26.37 6.10
N ALA A 89 0.54 -25.91 5.55
CA ALA A 89 -0.78 -26.36 6.00
C ALA A 89 -1.03 -27.86 5.70
N GLY A 90 -0.41 -28.40 4.65
CA GLY A 90 -0.44 -29.83 4.34
C GLY A 90 0.58 -30.68 5.10
N ASP A 91 1.51 -30.06 5.83
CA ASP A 91 2.59 -30.74 6.55
C ASP A 91 2.23 -30.89 8.04
N PRO A 92 2.03 -32.13 8.54
CA PRO A 92 1.65 -32.37 9.93
C PRO A 92 2.73 -31.95 10.93
N GLU A 93 4.01 -31.95 10.56
CA GLU A 93 5.08 -31.51 11.45
C GLU A 93 5.09 -29.98 11.57
N ALA A 94 4.88 -29.29 10.45
CA ALA A 94 4.75 -27.83 10.46
C ALA A 94 3.55 -27.36 11.30
N ALA A 95 2.45 -28.12 11.32
CA ALA A 95 1.29 -27.83 12.18
C ALA A 95 1.63 -27.96 13.67
N LYS A 96 2.35 -29.02 14.06
CA LYS A 96 2.80 -29.22 15.45
C LYS A 96 3.77 -28.13 15.89
N GLU A 97 4.68 -27.70 15.02
CA GLU A 97 5.61 -26.60 15.29
C GLU A 97 4.84 -25.31 15.60
N LEU A 98 3.86 -24.95 14.77
CA LEU A 98 3.02 -23.77 15.02
C LEU A 98 2.21 -23.89 16.30
N ASP A 99 1.61 -25.06 16.59
CA ASP A 99 0.86 -25.27 17.83
C ASP A 99 1.77 -25.15 19.07
N MET A 100 3.01 -25.64 18.99
CA MET A 100 4.00 -25.48 20.06
C MET A 100 4.40 -24.01 20.24
N MET A 101 4.62 -23.27 19.15
CA MET A 101 4.91 -21.83 19.20
C MET A 101 3.72 -21.03 19.78
N ASP A 102 2.49 -21.34 19.38
CA ASP A 102 1.28 -20.70 19.91
C ASP A 102 1.07 -21.05 21.39
N ALA A 103 1.36 -22.29 21.79
CA ALA A 103 1.33 -22.71 23.19
C ALA A 103 2.37 -21.98 24.03
N ALA A 104 3.58 -21.76 23.50
CA ALA A 104 4.61 -20.96 24.16
C ALA A 104 4.26 -19.46 24.23
N ARG A 105 3.50 -18.96 23.24
CA ARG A 105 3.05 -17.56 23.18
C ARG A 105 1.86 -17.28 24.07
N ARG A 106 1.04 -18.28 24.43
CA ARG A 106 -0.05 -18.11 25.39
C ARG A 106 0.55 -17.64 26.73
N PRO A 107 0.31 -16.39 27.17
CA PRO A 107 0.55 -16.08 28.57
C PRO A 107 -0.35 -17.02 29.39
N ALA A 108 0.15 -17.57 30.50
CA ALA A 108 -0.71 -18.14 31.52
C ALA A 108 -1.88 -17.17 31.70
N SER A 109 -3.11 -17.65 31.52
CA SER A 109 -4.32 -16.85 31.62
C SER A 109 -4.18 -15.95 32.84
N HIS A 110 -4.04 -14.63 32.62
CA HIS A 110 -4.17 -13.70 33.72
C HIS A 110 -5.58 -13.92 34.22
N GLY A 111 -5.67 -14.51 35.42
CA GLY A 111 -6.94 -14.74 36.08
C GLY A 111 -7.72 -13.43 36.09
N SER A 112 -9.03 -13.56 35.89
CA SER A 112 -10.05 -12.57 36.24
C SER A 112 -9.59 -11.67 37.41
N GLY A 113 -9.06 -10.50 37.07
CA GLY A 113 -8.42 -9.60 38.01
C GLY A 113 -8.58 -8.16 37.55
N GLY A 114 -9.81 -7.65 37.69
CA GLY A 114 -10.13 -6.23 37.74
C GLY A 114 -9.87 -5.42 36.48
N LEU A 115 -10.91 -5.18 35.69
CA LEU A 115 -10.95 -3.95 34.90
C LEU A 115 -10.95 -2.77 35.90
N ALA A 116 -9.88 -1.99 35.94
CA ALA A 116 -9.99 -0.62 36.39
C ALA A 116 -10.83 0.15 35.35
N PRO A 117 -11.77 1.02 35.76
CA PRO A 117 -12.55 1.79 34.81
C PRO A 117 -11.64 2.72 34.04
N VAL A 118 -11.64 2.60 32.70
CA VAL A 118 -11.08 3.64 31.83
C VAL A 118 -11.97 4.87 32.00
N THR A 119 -11.48 5.87 32.72
CA THR A 119 -12.03 7.21 32.64
C THR A 119 -11.74 7.71 31.23
N GLY A 120 -12.80 7.98 30.48
CA GLY A 120 -12.71 8.45 29.10
C GLY A 120 -12.10 9.84 29.05
N ASP A 121 -10.90 9.92 28.48
CA ASP A 121 -10.43 11.13 27.82
C ASP A 121 -10.49 10.86 26.32
N ASP A 122 -11.56 11.37 25.70
CA ASP A 122 -11.76 11.45 24.25
C ASP A 122 -10.63 12.31 23.64
N GLU A 123 -9.48 11.69 23.38
CA GLU A 123 -8.41 12.34 22.62
C GLU A 123 -8.84 12.38 21.14
N THR A 124 -9.52 13.46 20.80
CA THR A 124 -9.87 13.82 19.43
C THR A 124 -8.58 13.81 18.59
N PRO A 125 -8.50 13.04 17.49
CA PRO A 125 -7.31 13.03 16.64
C PRO A 125 -6.99 14.45 16.16
N PRO A 126 -5.71 14.85 16.10
CA PRO A 126 -5.33 16.20 15.73
C PRO A 126 -5.87 16.54 14.33
N PRO A 127 -6.35 17.79 14.10
CA PRO A 127 -6.90 18.17 12.82
C PRO A 127 -5.84 17.99 11.72
N PRO A 128 -6.26 17.63 10.49
CA PRO A 128 -5.34 17.52 9.37
C PRO A 128 -4.62 18.86 9.17
N ARG A 129 -3.32 18.80 8.89
CA ARG A 129 -2.53 19.99 8.57
C ARG A 129 -3.16 20.70 7.37
N PRO A 130 -3.34 22.03 7.41
CA PRO A 130 -3.88 22.76 6.25
C PRO A 130 -2.95 22.52 5.07
N MET A 131 -3.50 22.04 3.97
CA MET A 131 -2.78 21.99 2.70
C MET A 131 -2.39 23.42 2.33
N ALA A 132 -1.12 23.62 1.98
CA ALA A 132 -0.67 24.90 1.45
C ALA A 132 -1.55 25.28 0.25
N PRO A 133 -1.94 26.56 0.12
CA PRO A 133 -2.75 26.99 -1.01
C PRO A 133 -1.98 26.68 -2.30
N VAL A 134 -2.65 25.99 -3.22
CA VAL A 134 -2.21 25.89 -4.62
C VAL A 134 -2.25 27.31 -5.16
N THR A 135 -1.08 27.93 -5.32
CA THR A 135 -0.98 29.21 -6.01
C THR A 135 -1.26 28.96 -7.48
N ASP A 136 -2.43 29.43 -7.92
CA ASP A 136 -2.81 29.58 -9.32
C ASP A 136 -1.91 30.66 -9.92
N ASP A 137 -0.80 30.26 -10.55
CA ASP A 137 0.06 31.17 -11.30
C ASP A 137 -0.57 31.37 -12.69
N GLY A 138 -1.72 32.05 -12.67
CA GLY A 138 -2.44 32.51 -13.85
C GLY A 138 -1.65 33.62 -14.53
N GLY A 139 -0.82 33.25 -15.51
CA GLY A 139 -0.16 34.17 -16.43
C GLY A 139 -1.17 34.77 -17.40
N ASP A 140 -1.89 35.80 -16.96
CA ASP A 140 -2.67 36.69 -17.82
C ASP A 140 -1.75 37.75 -18.44
N GLY A 141 -1.91 37.92 -19.76
CA GLY A 141 -1.07 38.74 -20.62
C GLY A 141 -1.14 40.24 -20.33
N ASP A 142 0.02 40.87 -20.39
CA ASP A 142 0.18 42.33 -20.45
C ASP A 142 -0.26 42.86 -21.83
N ASP A 143 -1.56 43.16 -21.96
CA ASP A 143 -2.06 44.16 -22.91
C ASP A 143 -1.93 45.56 -22.28
N ALA A 144 -0.85 46.27 -22.58
CA ALA A 144 -0.71 47.71 -22.29
C ALA A 144 -0.95 48.52 -23.57
N GLY A 145 -2.09 49.20 -23.61
CA GLY A 145 -2.48 50.14 -24.66
C GLY A 145 -1.89 51.56 -24.50
N ALA A 146 -1.63 52.17 -25.66
CA ALA A 146 -1.85 53.57 -26.08
C ALA A 146 -1.48 54.76 -25.16
N GLU A 147 -0.66 55.70 -25.68
CA GLU A 147 -0.88 57.17 -25.81
C GLU A 147 0.12 57.69 -26.89
N GLY A 148 -0.23 58.36 -28.02
CA GLY A 148 -0.70 59.74 -28.18
C GLY A 148 0.35 60.76 -27.70
N THR A 149 1.14 61.52 -28.49
CA THR A 149 0.85 62.70 -29.36
C THR A 149 2.22 63.44 -29.55
N PRO A 150 2.38 64.53 -30.34
CA PRO A 150 1.76 64.96 -31.61
C PRO A 150 2.67 64.78 -32.85
#